data_AF-A0A3D5NSZ5-F1
#
_entry.id   AF-A0A3D5NSZ5-F1
#
_cell.length_a   1.000
_cell.length_b   1.000
_cell.length_c   1.000
_cell.angle_alpha   90.00
_cell.angle_beta   90.00
_cell.angle_gamma   90.00
#
_symmetry.space_group_name_H-M   'P 1'
#
loop_
_entity.id
_entity.type
_entity.pdbx_description
1 polymer ?
#
loop_
_entity_poly.entity_id
_entity_poly.type
_entity_poly.pdbx_seq_one_letter_code
_entity_poly.pdbx_strand_id
1 'polypeptide(L)'
;MIKLMTYLHENGHRRVGYLGGKEFYHSGKPVFDFRFQYFKEFMYFHDIFNHDDCYFGDLSHQDGYRLMNEALKKEERPTVFFCGNDNMAVGAYKAIYEDGLKIPEDISIVGFNDLTGSKYMVPSLTSVRVYTEYLGEASVRERVKICPIIQLK
;
A
#
# COMPACT_ATOMS: atom_id res chain seq x y z
N MET A 1 -2.89 -0.49 9.74
CA MET A 1 -1.61 -0.84 9.07
C MET A 1 -1.00 -2.10 9.65
N ILE A 2 -0.58 -2.11 10.93
CA ILE A 2 0.06 -3.27 11.59
C ILE A 2 -0.73 -4.57 11.40
N LYS A 3 -2.04 -4.60 11.70
CA LYS A 3 -2.88 -5.80 11.54
C LYS A 3 -2.85 -6.40 10.12
N LEU A 4 -2.81 -5.56 9.08
CA LEU A 4 -2.74 -6.03 7.70
C LEU A 4 -1.34 -6.58 7.38
N MET A 5 -0.28 -5.89 7.83
CA MET A 5 1.08 -6.38 7.65
C MET A 5 1.30 -7.70 8.40
N THR A 6 0.77 -7.85 9.61
CA THR A 6 0.75 -9.11 10.35
C THR A 6 0.04 -10.20 9.57
N TYR A 7 -1.16 -9.94 9.06
CA TYR A 7 -1.90 -10.90 8.24
C TYR A 7 -1.11 -11.33 7.00
N LEU A 8 -0.53 -10.40 6.24
CA LEU A 8 0.28 -10.72 5.07
C LEU A 8 1.50 -11.57 5.44
N HIS A 9 2.16 -11.24 6.55
CA HIS A 9 3.30 -12.00 7.07
C HIS A 9 2.88 -13.42 7.50
N GLU A 10 1.77 -13.57 8.21
CA GLU A 10 1.24 -14.88 8.61
C GLU A 10 0.85 -15.75 7.42
N ASN A 11 0.39 -15.14 6.30
CA ASN A 11 0.07 -15.83 5.05
C ASN A 11 1.29 -16.03 4.13
N GLY A 12 2.51 -15.87 4.63
CA GLY A 12 3.73 -16.24 3.91
C GLY A 12 4.33 -15.16 3.01
N HIS A 13 3.75 -13.95 2.96
CA HIS A 13 4.40 -12.84 2.25
C HIS A 13 5.66 -12.41 3.01
N ARG A 14 6.82 -12.50 2.36
CA ARG A 14 8.14 -12.12 2.91
C ARG A 14 8.81 -10.99 2.15
N ARG A 15 8.26 -10.61 1.00
CA ARG A 15 8.79 -9.54 0.16
C ARG A 15 7.65 -8.60 -0.20
N VAL A 16 7.67 -7.42 0.41
CA VAL A 16 6.58 -6.44 0.36
C VAL A 16 7.14 -5.13 -0.14
N GLY A 17 6.53 -4.56 -1.17
CA GLY A 17 6.94 -3.30 -1.76
C GLY A 17 6.23 -2.10 -1.14
N TYR A 18 6.85 -0.94 -1.25
CA TYR A 18 6.27 0.34 -0.84
C TYR A 18 6.36 1.35 -1.99
N LEU A 19 5.24 1.96 -2.35
CA LEU A 19 5.14 3.09 -3.29
C LEU A 19 4.77 4.35 -2.50
N GLY A 20 5.76 5.19 -2.24
CA GLY A 20 5.66 6.34 -1.34
C GLY A 20 5.84 7.70 -2.00
N GLY A 21 5.62 8.74 -1.19
CA GLY A 21 5.85 10.13 -1.54
C GLY A 21 7.17 10.67 -1.02
N LYS A 22 7.88 11.50 -1.80
CA LYS A 22 8.85 12.47 -1.29
C LYS A 22 8.17 13.83 -1.19
N GLU A 23 7.35 14.02 -0.18
CA GLU A 23 6.71 15.31 0.05
C GLU A 23 7.69 16.27 0.73
N PHE A 24 7.65 17.55 0.37
CA PHE A 24 8.41 18.62 1.01
C PHE A 24 7.46 19.76 1.41
N TYR A 25 7.66 20.32 2.59
CA TYR A 25 7.03 21.59 2.98
C TYR A 25 7.52 22.72 2.06
N HIS A 26 6.77 23.83 2.02
CA HIS A 26 7.20 25.04 1.28
C HIS A 26 8.58 25.56 1.74
N SER A 27 9.00 25.21 2.96
CA SER A 27 10.32 25.49 3.50
C SER A 27 11.44 24.57 2.96
N GLY A 28 11.15 23.65 2.03
CA GLY A 28 12.08 22.64 1.51
C GLY A 28 12.40 21.50 2.47
N LYS A 29 11.73 21.41 3.63
CA LYS A 29 11.93 20.30 4.58
C LYS A 29 11.10 19.09 4.14
N PRO A 30 11.65 17.86 4.19
CA PRO A 30 10.86 16.67 3.87
C PRO A 30 9.70 16.54 4.87
N VAL A 31 8.52 16.23 4.35
CA VAL A 31 7.37 15.86 5.15
C VAL A 31 7.61 14.44 5.65
N PHE A 32 7.37 14.23 6.94
CA PHE A 32 7.55 12.92 7.55
C PHE A 32 6.35 12.02 7.19
N ASP A 33 6.59 11.01 6.36
CA ASP A 33 5.57 10.01 6.05
C ASP A 33 5.51 8.94 7.16
N PHE A 34 4.62 9.13 8.12
CA PHE A 34 4.38 8.17 9.21
C PHE A 34 4.03 6.76 8.68
N ARG A 35 3.39 6.65 7.50
CA ARG A 35 3.04 5.33 6.92
C ARG A 35 4.28 4.57 6.52
N PHE A 36 5.24 5.22 5.86
CA PHE A 36 6.51 4.60 5.50
C PHE A 36 7.29 4.18 6.75
N GLN A 37 7.23 4.97 7.82
CA GLN A 37 7.95 4.66 9.05
C GLN A 37 7.37 3.43 9.74
N TYR A 38 6.05 3.35 9.89
CA TYR A 38 5.41 2.14 10.44
C TYR A 38 5.62 0.91 9.55
N PHE A 39 5.57 1.07 8.22
CA PHE A 39 5.93 0.01 7.29
C PHE A 39 7.36 -0.47 7.55
N LYS A 40 8.32 0.45 7.55
CA LYS A 40 9.73 0.17 7.72
C LYS A 40 9.99 -0.52 9.05
N GLU A 41 9.51 0.02 10.17
CA GLU A 41 9.68 -0.56 11.50
C GLU A 41 9.15 -1.99 11.59
N PHE A 42 7.95 -2.25 11.06
CA PHE A 42 7.38 -3.59 11.03
C PHE A 42 8.25 -4.56 10.22
N MET A 43 8.66 -4.15 9.02
CA MET A 43 9.48 -5.01 8.16
C MET A 43 10.87 -5.28 8.77
N TYR A 44 11.47 -4.31 9.46
CA TYR A 44 12.72 -4.50 10.20
C TYR A 44 12.55 -5.48 11.37
N PHE A 45 11.47 -5.33 12.15
CA PHE A 45 11.19 -6.21 13.28
C PHE A 45 11.02 -7.68 12.86
N HIS A 46 10.51 -7.91 11.65
CA HIS A 46 10.31 -9.24 11.09
C HIS A 46 11.42 -9.73 10.15
N ASP A 47 12.54 -8.99 10.04
CA ASP A 47 13.70 -9.31 9.18
C ASP A 47 13.34 -9.54 7.69
N ILE A 48 12.40 -8.73 7.19
CA ILE A 48 11.90 -8.80 5.80
C ILE A 48 11.96 -7.45 5.08
N PHE A 49 12.63 -6.46 5.68
CA PHE A 49 12.80 -5.15 5.05
C PHE A 49 13.78 -5.22 3.90
N ASN A 50 13.34 -4.81 2.71
CA ASN A 50 14.19 -4.62 1.56
C ASN A 50 14.08 -3.18 1.05
N HIS A 51 15.21 -2.46 1.07
CA HIS A 51 15.27 -1.09 0.59
C HIS A 51 14.98 -0.99 -0.91
N ASP A 52 15.38 -1.99 -1.69
CA ASP A 52 15.23 -1.95 -3.15
C ASP A 52 13.77 -2.04 -3.57
N ASP A 53 12.88 -2.54 -2.71
CA ASP A 53 11.44 -2.64 -2.97
C ASP A 53 10.66 -1.40 -2.49
N CYS A 54 11.38 -0.35 -2.08
CA CYS A 54 10.81 0.94 -1.69
C CYS A 54 11.05 1.98 -2.78
N TYR A 55 9.96 2.49 -3.35
CA TYR A 55 9.96 3.45 -4.45
C TYR A 55 9.30 4.74 -4.02
N PHE A 56 9.85 5.88 -4.43
CA PHE A 56 9.35 7.18 -3.99
C PHE A 56 9.24 8.19 -5.14
N GLY A 57 8.11 8.89 -5.20
CA GLY A 57 7.81 9.95 -6.18
C GLY A 57 6.92 11.04 -5.60
N ASP A 58 6.16 11.77 -6.43
CA ASP A 58 5.41 12.95 -6.03
C ASP A 58 3.93 12.66 -5.67
N LEU A 59 3.63 11.44 -5.21
CA LEU A 59 2.27 11.02 -4.82
C LEU A 59 1.20 11.18 -5.92
N SER A 60 1.63 11.25 -7.18
CA SER A 60 0.76 11.39 -8.35
C SER A 60 0.42 10.03 -8.98
N HIS A 61 -0.65 9.97 -9.78
CA HIS A 61 -0.96 8.77 -10.55
C HIS A 61 0.07 8.50 -11.65
N GLN A 62 0.71 9.54 -12.19
CA GLN A 62 1.79 9.40 -13.17
C GLN A 62 3.02 8.72 -12.54
N ASP A 63 3.39 9.12 -11.33
CA ASP A 63 4.47 8.46 -10.60
C ASP A 63 4.08 7.07 -10.12
N GLY A 64 2.84 6.87 -9.66
CA GLY A 64 2.35 5.53 -9.32
C GLY A 64 2.53 4.55 -10.49
N TYR A 65 2.21 4.99 -11.70
CA TYR A 65 2.40 4.20 -12.93
C TYR A 65 3.88 3.96 -13.25
N ARG A 66 4.70 5.02 -13.24
CA ARG A 66 6.13 4.92 -13.55
C ARG A 66 6.86 4.01 -12.56
N LEU A 67 6.66 4.24 -11.25
CA LEU A 67 7.34 3.48 -10.20
C LEU A 67 6.89 2.02 -10.15
N MET A 68 5.60 1.74 -10.43
CA MET A 68 5.16 0.37 -10.56
C MET A 68 5.82 -0.31 -11.76
N ASN A 69 5.88 0.34 -12.93
CA ASN A 69 6.62 -0.21 -14.08
C ASN A 69 8.11 -0.46 -13.77
N GLU A 70 8.75 0.38 -12.95
CA GLU A 70 10.11 0.13 -12.48
C GLU A 70 10.18 -1.12 -11.58
N ALA A 71 9.17 -1.35 -10.74
CA ALA A 71 9.09 -2.53 -9.90
C ALA A 71 8.80 -3.82 -10.68
N LEU A 72 7.95 -3.76 -11.72
CA LEU A 72 7.58 -4.92 -12.53
C LEU A 72 8.75 -5.47 -13.36
N LYS A 73 9.77 -4.65 -13.66
CA LYS A 73 10.98 -5.06 -14.40
C LYS A 73 11.90 -6.01 -13.63
N LYS A 74 11.73 -6.15 -12.31
CA LYS A 74 12.57 -7.04 -11.51
C LYS A 74 12.06 -8.48 -11.64
N GLU A 75 12.98 -9.42 -11.89
CA GLU A 75 12.65 -10.86 -11.91
C GLU A 75 12.12 -11.33 -10.56
N GLU A 76 12.84 -11.01 -9.48
CA GLU A 76 12.33 -11.12 -8.13
C GLU A 76 11.66 -9.80 -7.75
N ARG A 77 10.33 -9.79 -7.69
CA ARG A 77 9.51 -8.62 -7.31
C ARG A 77 8.58 -8.92 -6.12
N PRO A 78 8.17 -7.91 -5.34
CA PRO A 78 7.13 -8.09 -4.34
C PRO A 78 5.80 -8.56 -4.95
N THR A 79 5.05 -9.38 -4.23
CA THR A 79 3.67 -9.77 -4.60
C THR A 79 2.61 -8.85 -3.98
N VAL A 80 3.02 -7.96 -3.07
CA VAL A 80 2.14 -6.97 -2.44
C VAL A 80 2.85 -5.62 -2.39
N PHE A 81 2.16 -4.56 -2.78
CA PHE A 81 2.65 -3.19 -2.67
C PHE A 81 1.72 -2.33 -1.82
N PHE A 82 2.31 -1.61 -0.88
CA PHE A 82 1.64 -0.56 -0.11
C PHE A 82 1.83 0.79 -0.80
N CYS A 83 0.72 1.42 -1.21
CA CYS A 83 0.71 2.74 -1.85
C CYS A 83 0.42 3.81 -0.80
N GLY A 84 1.27 4.84 -0.75
CA GLY A 84 1.13 5.97 0.17
C GLY A 84 -0.22 6.67 0.04
N ASN A 85 -0.80 6.75 -1.16
CA ASN A 85 -2.13 7.28 -1.40
C ASN A 85 -2.85 6.57 -2.57
N ASP A 86 -4.15 6.86 -2.75
CA ASP A 86 -4.94 6.25 -3.82
C ASP A 86 -4.56 6.72 -5.22
N ASN A 87 -4.04 7.95 -5.37
CA ASN A 87 -3.59 8.45 -6.67
C ASN A 87 -2.45 7.56 -7.22
N MET A 88 -1.47 7.24 -6.38
CA MET A 88 -0.41 6.30 -6.76
C MET A 88 -0.96 4.90 -7.03
N ALA A 89 -1.94 4.44 -6.23
CA ALA A 89 -2.59 3.16 -6.46
C ALA A 89 -3.26 3.10 -7.84
N VAL A 90 -3.93 4.17 -8.28
CA VAL A 90 -4.54 4.26 -9.63
C VAL A 90 -3.48 4.09 -10.73
N GLY A 91 -2.34 4.78 -10.57
CA GLY A 91 -1.22 4.62 -11.49
C GLY A 91 -0.67 3.20 -11.53
N ALA A 92 -0.45 2.61 -10.35
CA ALA A 92 0.04 1.25 -10.20
C ALA A 92 -0.88 0.22 -10.87
N TYR A 93 -2.20 0.36 -10.71
CA TYR A 93 -3.19 -0.50 -11.36
C TYR A 93 -3.05 -0.49 -12.87
N LYS A 94 -2.89 0.70 -13.46
CA LYS A 94 -2.71 0.83 -14.89
C LYS A 94 -1.44 0.11 -15.36
N ALA A 95 -0.34 0.26 -14.64
CA ALA A 95 0.92 -0.41 -14.99
C ALA A 95 0.80 -1.94 -14.93
N ILE A 96 0.19 -2.47 -13.85
CA ILE A 96 0.00 -3.92 -13.68
C ILE A 96 -0.90 -4.49 -14.79
N TYR A 97 -1.99 -3.78 -15.11
CA TYR A 97 -2.90 -4.18 -16.18
C TYR A 97 -2.22 -4.21 -17.55
N GLU A 98 -1.41 -3.19 -17.88
CA GLU A 98 -0.69 -3.11 -19.16
C GLU A 98 0.42 -4.18 -19.28
N ASP A 99 0.97 -4.64 -18.15
CA ASP A 99 1.93 -5.75 -18.09
C ASP A 99 1.23 -7.13 -18.16
N GLY A 100 -0.10 -7.16 -18.32
CA GLY A 100 -0.88 -8.39 -18.48
C GLY A 100 -1.11 -9.17 -17.20
N LEU A 101 -0.86 -8.56 -16.05
CA LEU A 101 -0.95 -9.18 -14.73
C LEU A 101 -2.29 -8.88 -14.07
N LYS A 102 -2.68 -9.77 -13.15
CA LYS A 102 -3.95 -9.69 -12.45
C LYS A 102 -3.76 -9.21 -11.03
N ILE A 103 -4.68 -8.34 -10.63
CA ILE A 103 -4.87 -7.93 -9.24
C ILE A 103 -6.13 -8.67 -8.77
N PRO A 104 -6.12 -9.30 -7.58
CA PRO A 104 -5.00 -9.47 -6.65
C PRO A 104 -4.10 -10.70 -6.92
N GLU A 105 -4.37 -11.52 -7.94
CA GLU A 105 -3.78 -12.87 -8.10
C GLU A 105 -2.26 -12.88 -8.30
N ASP A 106 -1.73 -11.97 -9.12
CA ASP A 106 -0.29 -11.87 -9.37
C ASP A 106 0.35 -10.81 -8.48
N ILE A 107 -0.33 -9.68 -8.31
CA ILE A 107 0.10 -8.56 -7.47
C ILE A 107 -1.09 -7.98 -6.72
N SER A 108 -0.95 -7.84 -5.41
CA SER A 108 -1.90 -7.13 -4.56
C SER A 108 -1.47 -5.69 -4.30
N ILE A 109 -2.41 -4.76 -4.40
CA ILE A 109 -2.19 -3.34 -4.05
C ILE A 109 -2.98 -2.99 -2.80
N VAL A 110 -2.30 -2.35 -1.85
CA VAL A 110 -2.90 -1.81 -0.63
C VAL A 110 -2.85 -0.29 -0.70
N GLY A 111 -4.02 0.35 -0.71
CA GLY A 111 -4.15 1.81 -0.66
C GLY A 111 -4.35 2.37 0.75
N PHE A 112 -4.04 3.64 0.91
CA PHE A 112 -4.35 4.41 2.11
C PHE A 112 -5.16 5.65 1.74
N ASN A 113 -6.32 5.75 2.39
CA ASN A 113 -7.44 6.65 2.16
C ASN A 113 -8.51 6.03 1.26
N ASP A 114 -9.76 6.37 1.55
CA ASP A 114 -10.94 5.83 0.89
C ASP A 114 -11.43 6.90 -0.08
N LEU A 115 -10.56 7.33 -1.03
CA LEU A 115 -11.02 8.24 -2.07
C LEU A 115 -12.15 7.54 -2.83
N THR A 116 -13.25 8.25 -3.07
CA THR A 116 -14.47 7.71 -3.69
C THR A 116 -14.19 6.96 -5.00
N GLY A 117 -13.14 7.36 -5.73
CA GLY A 117 -12.65 6.73 -6.96
C GLY A 117 -12.10 5.30 -6.79
N SER A 118 -11.55 4.95 -5.62
CA SER A 118 -10.93 3.64 -5.35
C SER A 118 -11.93 2.48 -5.41
N LYS A 119 -13.21 2.74 -5.14
CA LYS A 119 -14.32 1.77 -5.27
C LYS A 119 -14.75 1.54 -6.72
N TYR A 120 -14.42 2.46 -7.61
CA TYR A 120 -14.74 2.37 -9.04
C TYR A 120 -13.59 1.79 -9.87
N MET A 121 -12.47 1.45 -9.24
CA MET A 121 -11.38 0.72 -9.88
C MET A 121 -11.77 -0.74 -10.10
N VAL A 122 -11.23 -1.36 -11.14
CA VAL A 122 -11.48 -2.76 -11.48
C VAL A 122 -10.17 -3.54 -11.44
N PRO A 123 -9.97 -4.45 -10.46
CA PRO A 123 -10.83 -4.68 -9.28
C PRO A 123 -10.76 -3.54 -8.25
N SER A 124 -11.71 -3.48 -7.32
CA SER A 124 -11.73 -2.44 -6.28
C SER A 124 -10.48 -2.48 -5.39
N LEU A 125 -9.96 -1.33 -5.01
CA LEU A 125 -8.76 -1.22 -4.16
C LEU A 125 -9.01 -1.78 -2.74
N THR A 126 -8.12 -2.63 -2.24
CA THR A 126 -8.13 -3.02 -0.82
C THR A 126 -7.59 -1.85 0.00
N SER A 127 -8.49 -0.97 0.46
CA SER A 127 -8.12 0.19 1.30
C SER A 127 -8.16 -0.17 2.78
N VAL A 128 -7.07 0.14 3.49
CA VAL A 128 -7.10 0.15 4.96
C VAL A 128 -7.79 1.43 5.39
N ARG A 129 -9.06 1.33 5.80
CA ARG A 129 -9.76 2.45 6.43
C ARG A 129 -9.07 2.84 7.73
N VAL A 130 -8.38 3.97 7.72
CA VAL A 130 -7.99 4.67 8.94
C VAL A 130 -9.24 5.39 9.42
N TYR A 131 -9.98 4.77 10.33
CA TYR A 131 -11.03 5.47 11.07
C TYR A 131 -10.35 6.51 11.97
N THR A 132 -10.25 7.75 11.50
CA THR A 132 -9.87 8.91 12.32
C THR A 132 -10.91 9.23 13.40
N GLU A 133 -12.04 8.53 13.43
CA GLU A 133 -13.07 8.65 14.47
C GLU A 133 -12.71 7.90 15.78
N TYR A 134 -11.66 7.07 15.80
CA TYR A 134 -11.28 6.30 17.01
C TYR A 134 -10.33 7.02 17.98
N LEU A 135 -10.06 8.31 17.79
CA LEU A 135 -9.43 9.16 18.81
C LEU A 135 -10.44 9.81 19.78
N GLY A 136 -11.72 9.40 19.72
CA GLY A 136 -12.79 9.90 20.59
C GLY A 136 -13.36 8.94 21.63
N GLU A 137 -13.23 7.61 21.47
CA GLU A 137 -13.86 6.67 22.40
C GLU A 137 -12.94 5.50 22.76
N ALA A 138 -12.17 5.69 23.81
CA ALA A 138 -11.85 4.60 24.70
C ALA A 138 -13.16 4.18 25.40
N SER A 139 -13.95 3.29 24.80
CA SER A 139 -14.94 2.43 25.47
C SER A 139 -15.70 1.56 24.46
N VAL A 140 -15.97 0.31 24.85
CA VAL A 140 -16.85 -0.65 24.17
C VAL A 140 -16.28 -1.36 22.92
N ARG A 141 -15.49 -2.41 23.18
CA ARG A 141 -15.73 -3.77 22.68
C ARG A 141 -16.45 -3.88 21.32
N GLU A 142 -15.75 -3.67 20.20
CA GLU A 142 -16.30 -4.04 18.89
C GLU A 142 -15.33 -4.80 17.99
N ARG A 143 -15.88 -5.87 17.40
CA ARG A 143 -15.23 -6.76 16.44
C ARG A 143 -14.76 -5.93 15.25
N VAL A 144 -13.47 -6.01 14.94
CA VAL A 144 -12.92 -5.52 13.67
C VAL A 144 -13.59 -6.33 12.55
N LYS A 145 -14.64 -5.78 11.93
CA LYS A 145 -15.13 -6.26 10.65
C LYS A 145 -14.14 -5.81 9.59
N ILE A 146 -13.19 -6.68 9.28
CA ILE A 146 -12.43 -6.60 8.03
C ILE A 146 -13.46 -6.78 6.91
N CYS A 147 -13.51 -5.82 5.97
CA CYS A 147 -14.38 -5.89 4.81
C CYS A 147 -14.10 -7.22 4.07
N PRO A 148 -15.11 -8.04 3.73
CA PRO A 148 -14.91 -9.39 3.19
C PRO A 148 -14.48 -9.40 1.72
N ILE A 149 -13.81 -8.34 1.23
CA ILE A 149 -13.27 -8.28 -0.13
C ILE A 149 -11.93 -9.04 -0.23
N ILE A 150 -11.35 -9.44 0.90
CA ILE A 150 -10.24 -10.40 0.92
C ILE A 150 -10.83 -11.83 0.94
N GLN A 151 -11.46 -12.23 -0.16
CA GLN A 151 -11.51 -13.65 -0.54
C GLN A 151 -10.35 -13.90 -1.50
N LEU A 152 -9.14 -13.93 -0.95
CA LEU A 152 -8.07 -14.75 -1.52
C LEU A 152 -8.26 -16.13 -0.89
N LYS A 153 -8.44 -17.15 -1.74
CA LYS A 153 -8.78 -18.53 -1.37
C LYS A 153 -7.94 -19.08 -0.21
#